data_AF-A0A3D1M6G7-F1
#
_entry.id   AF-A0A3D1M6G7-F1
#
_cell.length_a   1.000
_cell.length_b   1.000
_cell.length_c   1.000
_cell.angle_alpha   90.00
_cell.angle_beta   90.00
_cell.angle_gamma   90.00
#
_symmetry.space_group_name_H-M   'P 1'
#
loop_
_entity.id
_entity.type
_entity.pdbx_description
1 polymer ?
#
loop_
_entity_poly.entity_id
_entity_poly.type
_entity_poly.pdbx_seq_one_letter_code
_entity_poly.pdbx_strand_id
1 'polypeptide(L)'
;MQQMDFDIEIKTNVIKRSGEEVSFDISKIVNAISKANREVDKIHQLNEYQILAVAEKIARQVADYPHAINVEDIQDLVETGIMEMRGYEVAQKYVRYRYKRQLARKSNTTDNGILALINQMNEEVKQENSNKNPVINSTQRDYMAGEVSKDLSRRILLPEEIVRAHEAGIIHFHDSDYFAQKEHNCDLINLEDMLQNGTVISETLIEKPHSFFTACNVTTQIVAQVASNQYGGQSFSLAHLAPFVDISRKKIRKLVEEERKSCGESMDPAIISKVTERRLAEEIRSGIQTIQYQLITL
;
A
#
# COMPACT_ATOMS: atom_id res chain seq x y z
N MET A 1 30.56 39.78 0.92
CA MET A 1 30.65 38.59 1.79
C MET A 1 32.08 38.56 2.31
N GLN A 2 32.33 39.18 3.47
CA GLN A 2 33.65 39.15 4.10
C GLN A 2 33.87 37.75 4.66
N GLN A 3 34.97 37.13 4.27
CA GLN A 3 35.47 35.89 4.83
C GLN A 3 35.99 36.22 6.24
N MET A 4 35.20 35.92 7.26
CA MET A 4 35.65 36.00 8.66
C MET A 4 36.41 34.71 8.97
N ASP A 5 37.69 34.84 9.33
CA ASP A 5 38.52 33.74 9.77
C ASP A 5 38.05 33.23 11.14
N PHE A 6 37.66 31.96 11.19
CA PHE A 6 37.30 31.25 12.41
C PHE A 6 38.57 30.60 12.99
N ASP A 7 39.40 31.37 13.69
CA ASP A 7 40.63 30.87 14.34
C ASP A 7 40.33 30.12 15.66
N ILE A 8 39.59 29.03 15.56
CA ILE A 8 39.48 28.03 16.64
C ILE A 8 39.88 26.67 16.05
N GLU A 9 41.11 26.24 16.33
CA GLU A 9 41.62 24.93 15.89
C GLU A 9 41.02 23.81 16.76
N ILE A 10 39.95 23.18 16.27
CA ILE A 10 39.24 22.10 16.99
C ILE A 10 39.81 20.77 16.54
N LYS A 11 40.57 20.11 17.43
CA LYS A 11 41.18 18.80 17.18
C LYS A 11 40.23 17.63 17.44
N THR A 12 39.05 17.89 18.01
CA THR A 12 38.04 16.87 18.33
C THR A 12 37.31 16.41 17.06
N ASN A 13 37.36 15.09 16.81
CA ASN A 13 36.61 14.47 15.71
C ASN A 13 35.13 14.29 16.06
N VAL A 14 34.30 14.18 15.02
CA VAL A 14 32.88 13.85 15.11
C VAL A 14 32.67 12.43 14.60
N ILE A 15 32.06 11.59 15.42
CA ILE A 15 31.61 10.26 15.02
C ILE A 15 30.27 10.42 14.30
N LYS A 16 30.27 10.15 12.99
CA LYS A 16 29.03 10.05 12.22
C LYS A 16 28.26 8.81 12.65
N ARG A 17 26.95 8.79 12.35
CA ARG A 17 26.08 7.60 12.55
C ARG A 17 26.57 6.32 11.86
N SER A 18 27.45 6.42 10.85
CA SER A 18 28.10 5.29 10.18
C SER A 18 29.27 4.69 10.98
N GLY A 19 29.66 5.29 12.10
CA GLY A 19 30.89 4.98 12.83
C GLY A 19 32.14 5.64 12.23
N GLU A 20 32.02 6.36 11.11
CA GLU A 20 33.12 7.11 10.49
C GLU A 20 33.46 8.35 11.32
N GLU A 21 34.73 8.48 11.70
CA GLU A 21 35.26 9.70 12.33
C GLU A 21 35.66 10.72 11.27
N VAL A 22 35.21 11.96 11.44
CA VAL A 22 35.58 13.09 10.59
C VAL A 22 35.94 14.31 11.41
N SER A 23 36.70 15.25 10.82
CA SER A 23 36.98 16.53 11.46
C SER A 23 35.70 17.33 11.70
N PHE A 24 35.66 18.03 12.83
CA PHE A 24 34.60 18.98 13.14
C PHE A 24 34.60 20.14 12.14
N ASP A 25 33.40 20.54 11.71
CA ASP A 25 33.20 21.61 10.74
C ASP A 25 32.04 22.51 11.20
N ILE A 26 32.39 23.66 11.76
CA ILE A 26 31.46 24.65 12.29
C ILE A 26 30.45 25.14 11.23
N SER A 27 30.85 25.17 9.95
CA SER A 27 30.00 25.64 8.85
C SER A 27 28.75 24.77 8.71
N LYS A 28 28.82 23.48 9.06
CA LYS A 28 27.66 22.56 9.03
C LYS A 28 26.60 22.95 10.04
N ILE A 29 27.00 23.44 11.21
CA ILE A 29 26.09 23.92 12.25
C ILE A 29 25.43 25.21 11.79
N VAL A 30 26.22 26.19 11.35
CA VAL A 30 25.71 27.48 10.84
C VAL A 30 24.70 27.26 9.71
N ASN A 31 25.03 26.37 8.76
CA ASN A 31 24.15 26.04 7.65
C ASN A 31 22.84 25.35 8.11
N ALA A 32 22.91 24.46 9.09
CA ALA A 32 21.73 23.75 9.60
C ALA A 32 20.78 24.70 10.34
N ILE A 33 21.31 25.56 11.21
CA ILE A 33 20.53 26.58 11.93
C ILE A 33 19.93 27.56 10.91
N SER A 34 20.74 28.06 9.97
CA SER A 34 20.28 29.01 8.93
C SER A 34 19.13 28.46 8.08
N LYS A 35 19.15 27.17 7.76
CA LYS A 35 18.05 26.51 7.04
C LYS A 35 16.77 26.50 7.86
N ALA A 36 16.84 26.09 9.13
CA ALA A 36 15.69 26.11 10.03
C ALA A 36 15.16 27.54 10.25
N ASN A 37 16.06 28.51 10.35
CA ASN A 37 15.74 29.93 10.53
C ASN A 37 14.98 30.52 9.35
N ARG A 38 15.28 30.10 8.12
CA ARG A 38 14.55 30.56 6.92
C ARG A 38 13.12 30.02 6.81
N GLU A 39 12.77 28.98 7.56
CA GLU A 39 11.43 28.38 7.57
C GLU A 39 10.46 28.99 8.58
N VAL A 40 10.91 29.95 9.39
CA VAL A 40 10.07 30.70 10.35
C VAL A 40 9.81 32.12 9.86
N ASP A 41 8.72 32.73 10.33
CA ASP A 41 8.38 34.12 10.03
C ASP A 41 9.47 35.07 10.50
N LYS A 42 9.69 36.17 9.78
CA LYS A 42 10.78 37.12 10.01
C LYS A 42 10.88 37.62 11.46
N ILE A 43 9.75 37.73 12.16
CA ILE A 43 9.68 38.18 13.55
C ILE A 43 10.27 37.18 14.55
N HIS A 44 10.36 35.90 14.19
CA HIS A 44 10.89 34.80 14.99
C HIS A 44 12.30 34.36 14.55
N GLN A 45 12.87 35.01 13.53
CA GLN A 45 14.19 34.66 13.02
C GLN A 45 15.29 35.13 13.95
N LEU A 46 16.27 34.26 14.18
CA LEU A 46 17.56 34.65 14.72
C LEU A 46 18.31 35.49 13.67
N ASN A 47 18.98 36.55 14.12
CA ASN A 47 19.90 37.30 13.27
C ASN A 47 21.21 36.52 13.06
N GLU A 48 22.02 36.95 12.08
CA GLU A 48 23.27 36.25 11.73
C GLU A 48 24.25 36.15 12.91
N TYR A 49 24.35 37.19 13.74
CA TYR A 49 25.20 37.17 14.93
C TYR A 49 24.75 36.15 15.98
N GLN A 50 23.43 35.97 16.16
CA GLN A 50 22.88 34.96 17.07
C GLN A 50 23.19 33.55 16.57
N ILE A 51 23.05 33.30 15.27
CA ILE A 51 23.36 31.99 14.67
C ILE A 51 24.86 31.67 14.84
N LEU A 52 25.72 32.65 14.58
CA LEU A 52 27.17 32.51 14.76
C LEU A 52 27.52 32.28 16.24
N ALA A 53 26.93 33.02 17.16
CA ALA A 53 27.17 32.86 18.60
C ALA A 53 26.79 31.46 19.09
N VAL A 54 25.69 30.88 18.60
CA VAL A 54 25.31 29.49 18.90
C VAL A 54 26.35 28.52 18.35
N ALA A 55 26.75 28.67 17.10
CA ALA A 55 27.74 27.79 16.47
C ALA A 55 29.11 27.85 17.18
N GLU A 56 29.57 29.05 17.56
CA GLU A 56 30.81 29.25 18.31
C GLU A 56 30.76 28.66 19.71
N LYS A 57 29.62 28.81 20.41
CA LYS A 57 29.44 28.19 21.73
C LYS A 57 29.58 26.67 21.64
N ILE A 58 28.93 26.06 20.66
CA ILE A 58 28.99 24.60 20.44
C ILE A 58 30.40 24.18 20.03
N ALA A 59 31.06 24.95 19.18
CA ALA A 59 32.45 24.73 18.78
C ALA A 59 33.40 24.70 19.99
N ARG A 60 33.27 25.64 20.93
CA ARG A 60 34.03 25.64 22.19
C ARG A 60 33.69 24.44 23.06
N GLN A 61 32.40 24.12 23.21
CA GLN A 61 31.97 22.95 23.96
C GLN A 61 32.57 21.67 23.39
N VAL A 62 32.57 21.50 22.06
CA VAL A 62 33.16 20.34 21.37
C VAL A 62 34.69 20.29 21.52
N ALA A 63 35.36 21.45 21.54
CA ALA A 63 36.80 21.51 21.76
C ALA A 63 37.21 21.03 23.17
N ASP A 64 36.33 21.19 24.16
CA ASP A 64 36.54 20.76 25.54
C ASP A 64 36.27 19.25 25.76
N TYR A 65 35.74 18.52 24.76
CA TYR A 65 35.53 17.08 24.88
C TYR A 65 36.86 16.32 24.82
N PRO A 66 37.10 15.35 25.74
CA PRO A 66 38.33 14.57 25.77
C PRO A 66 38.45 13.55 24.63
N HIS A 67 37.34 13.24 23.95
CA HIS A 67 37.22 12.20 22.92
C HIS A 67 36.31 12.68 21.78
N ALA A 68 36.30 11.93 20.68
CA ALA A 68 35.39 12.19 19.58
C ALA A 68 33.92 12.16 20.05
N ILE A 69 33.12 13.10 19.57
CA ILE A 69 31.73 13.31 19.99
C ILE A 69 30.76 12.74 18.95
N ASN A 70 29.63 12.17 19.37
CA ASN A 70 28.64 11.69 18.41
C ASN A 70 27.88 12.87 17.78
N VAL A 71 27.51 12.69 16.51
CA VAL A 71 26.70 13.69 15.80
C VAL A 71 25.32 13.91 16.46
N GLU A 72 24.78 12.96 17.22
CA GLU A 72 23.53 13.16 17.97
C GLU A 72 23.74 14.14 19.14
N ASP A 73 24.83 14.00 19.89
CA ASP A 73 25.16 14.88 21.00
C ASP A 73 25.35 16.33 20.52
N ILE A 74 26.02 16.52 19.37
CA ILE A 74 26.14 17.84 18.74
C ILE A 74 24.75 18.40 18.38
N GLN A 75 23.82 17.58 17.91
CA GLN A 75 22.48 18.03 17.53
C GLN A 75 21.67 18.51 18.73
N ASP A 76 21.80 17.83 19.87
CA ASP A 76 21.16 18.23 21.13
C ASP A 76 21.78 19.54 21.67
N LEU A 77 23.09 19.72 21.51
CA LEU A 77 23.77 20.99 21.79
C LEU A 77 23.28 22.13 20.88
N VAL A 78 23.04 21.85 19.59
CA VAL A 78 22.46 22.84 18.67
C VAL A 78 21.04 23.24 19.09
N GLU A 79 20.19 22.27 19.43
CA GLU A 79 18.84 22.56 19.91
C GLU A 79 18.86 23.43 21.17
N THR A 80 19.67 23.04 22.15
CA THR A 80 19.85 23.79 23.41
C THR A 80 20.35 25.20 23.14
N GLY A 81 21.37 25.36 22.30
CA GLY A 81 21.93 26.67 21.96
C GLY A 81 20.92 27.60 21.27
N ILE A 82 20.08 27.07 20.38
CA ILE A 82 19.00 27.85 19.75
C ILE A 82 17.97 28.31 20.81
N MET A 83 17.59 27.42 21.74
CA MET A 83 16.63 27.74 22.80
C MET A 83 17.14 28.81 23.77
N GLU A 84 18.42 28.78 24.12
CA GLU A 84 19.05 29.79 24.98
C GLU A 84 19.04 31.20 24.35
N MET A 85 19.08 31.28 23.02
CA MET A 85 18.90 32.53 22.27
C MET A 85 17.43 32.96 22.14
N ARG A 86 16.51 32.28 22.83
CA ARG A 86 15.05 32.46 22.76
C ARG A 86 14.46 32.21 21.37
N GLY A 87 15.14 31.43 20.52
CA GLY A 87 14.70 31.07 19.17
C GLY A 87 13.77 29.85 19.14
N TYR A 88 12.67 29.86 19.92
CA TYR A 88 11.83 28.67 20.13
C TYR A 88 11.26 28.09 18.83
N GLU A 89 10.78 28.94 17.93
CA GLU A 89 10.21 28.55 16.63
C GLU A 89 11.27 27.96 15.71
N VAL A 90 12.49 28.52 15.76
CA VAL A 90 13.65 28.02 14.99
C VAL A 90 14.08 26.66 15.51
N ALA A 91 14.13 26.46 16.83
CA ALA A 91 14.40 25.16 17.44
C ALA A 91 13.37 24.12 17.01
N GLN A 92 12.08 24.48 17.03
CA GLN A 92 11.01 23.57 16.59
C GLN A 92 11.17 23.14 15.13
N LYS A 93 11.54 24.06 14.23
CA LYS A 93 11.83 23.74 12.82
C LYS A 93 13.07 22.87 12.68
N TYR A 94 14.13 23.16 13.43
CA TYR A 94 15.38 22.40 13.45
C TYR A 94 15.13 20.94 13.88
N VAL A 95 14.42 20.73 15.00
CA VAL A 95 14.06 19.41 15.52
C VAL A 95 13.19 18.65 14.51
N ARG A 96 12.18 19.30 13.93
CA ARG A 96 11.32 18.67 12.92
C ARG A 96 12.08 18.27 11.66
N TYR A 97 13.01 19.10 11.19
CA TYR A 97 13.89 18.78 10.07
C TYR A 97 14.79 17.58 10.38
N ARG A 98 15.39 17.54 11.58
CA ARG A 98 16.20 16.41 12.07
C ARG A 98 15.40 15.12 12.07
N TYR A 99 14.20 15.15 12.67
CA TYR A 99 13.30 14.00 12.75
C TYR A 99 12.90 13.50 11.36
N LYS A 100 12.53 14.39 10.43
CA LYS A 100 12.26 14.03 9.03
C LYS A 100 13.46 13.38 8.34
N ARG A 101 14.68 13.90 8.54
CA ARG A 101 15.91 13.31 7.98
C ARG A 101 16.29 11.99 8.64
N GLN A 102 16.03 11.81 9.92
CA GLN A 102 16.24 10.56 10.64
C GLN A 102 15.28 9.49 10.12
N LEU A 103 13.99 9.82 9.95
CA LEU A 103 12.99 8.94 9.34
C LEU A 103 13.36 8.55 7.90
N ALA A 104 13.81 9.53 7.10
CA ALA A 104 14.26 9.27 5.73
C ALA A 104 15.51 8.37 5.64
N ARG A 105 16.31 8.28 6.72
CA ARG A 105 17.54 7.46 6.77
C ARG A 105 17.37 6.13 7.50
N LYS A 106 16.39 6.01 8.40
CA LYS A 106 15.94 4.70 8.93
C LYS A 106 15.31 3.82 7.83
N SER A 107 14.92 4.43 6.72
CA SER A 107 14.39 3.77 5.52
C SER A 107 15.52 3.18 4.66
N ASN A 108 16.06 2.01 5.04
CA ASN A 108 16.77 1.09 4.12
C ASN A 108 16.71 -0.38 4.58
N THR A 109 15.78 -0.75 5.48
CA THR A 109 15.50 -2.15 5.84
C THR A 109 14.57 -2.82 4.83
N THR A 110 13.74 -2.04 4.14
CA THR A 110 12.82 -2.48 3.09
C THR A 110 13.55 -3.16 1.95
N ASP A 111 14.70 -2.60 1.54
CA ASP A 111 15.55 -3.18 0.49
C ASP A 111 16.03 -4.58 0.85
N ASN A 112 16.44 -4.82 2.10
CA ASN A 112 16.85 -6.15 2.55
C ASN A 112 15.66 -7.13 2.59
N GLY A 113 14.46 -6.67 2.99
CA GLY A 113 13.23 -7.47 2.94
C GLY A 113 12.86 -7.86 1.51
N ILE A 114 12.84 -6.88 0.60
CA ILE A 114 12.59 -7.09 -0.84
C ILE A 114 13.65 -8.02 -1.46
N LEU A 115 14.94 -7.83 -1.15
CA LEU A 115 16.03 -8.68 -1.64
C LEU A 115 15.92 -10.12 -1.10
N ALA A 116 15.52 -10.29 0.17
CA ALA A 116 15.28 -11.61 0.75
C ALA A 116 14.10 -12.34 0.08
N LEU A 117 13.06 -11.60 -0.35
CA LEU A 117 11.96 -12.14 -1.14
C LEU A 117 12.38 -12.56 -2.54
N ILE A 118 13.13 -11.70 -3.25
CA ILE A 118 13.65 -11.98 -4.60
C ILE A 118 14.49 -13.27 -4.59
N ASN A 119 15.33 -13.44 -3.57
CA ASN A 119 16.18 -14.62 -3.44
C ASN A 119 15.46 -15.84 -2.87
N GLN A 120 14.14 -15.77 -2.63
CA GLN A 120 13.33 -16.83 -2.01
C GLN A 120 13.86 -17.32 -0.64
N MET A 121 14.58 -16.46 0.09
CA MET A 121 15.26 -16.82 1.33
C MET A 121 14.38 -16.65 2.58
N ASN A 122 13.23 -15.99 2.45
CA ASN A 122 12.36 -15.69 3.59
C ASN A 122 11.23 -16.73 3.73
N GLU A 123 11.39 -17.71 4.63
CA GLU A 123 10.38 -18.74 4.89
C GLU A 123 9.11 -18.20 5.56
N GLU A 124 9.21 -17.14 6.35
CA GLU A 124 8.05 -16.57 7.07
C GLU A 124 7.02 -16.00 6.08
N VAL A 125 7.48 -15.28 5.05
CA VAL A 125 6.60 -14.76 3.99
C VAL A 125 6.06 -15.86 3.07
N LYS A 126 6.76 -17.00 2.94
CA LYS A 126 6.20 -18.16 2.23
C LYS A 126 5.04 -18.81 2.98
N GLN A 127 5.00 -18.69 4.31
CA GLN A 127 4.02 -19.34 5.18
C GLN A 127 2.90 -18.40 5.65
N GLU A 128 3.07 -17.08 5.50
CA GLU A 128 2.08 -16.07 5.91
C GLU A 128 0.74 -16.21 5.17
N ASN A 129 0.79 -16.61 3.89
CA ASN A 129 -0.42 -16.82 3.09
C ASN A 129 -0.43 -18.23 2.47
N SER A 130 -1.08 -19.17 3.17
CA SER A 130 -1.20 -20.57 2.74
C SER A 130 -1.91 -20.77 1.39
N ASN A 131 -2.63 -19.74 0.92
CA ASN A 131 -3.36 -19.78 -0.35
C ASN A 131 -2.49 -19.33 -1.54
N LYS A 132 -1.29 -18.77 -1.33
CA LYS A 132 -0.45 -18.24 -2.40
C LYS A 132 0.76 -19.14 -2.63
N ASN A 133 1.01 -19.49 -3.90
CA ASN A 133 2.22 -20.21 -4.28
C ASN A 133 3.40 -19.21 -4.38
N PRO A 134 4.41 -19.28 -3.49
CA PRO A 134 5.48 -18.28 -3.40
C PRO A 134 6.47 -18.31 -4.57
N VAL A 135 6.39 -19.32 -5.43
CA VAL A 135 7.27 -19.47 -6.61
C VAL A 135 6.71 -18.73 -7.82
N ILE A 136 5.41 -18.44 -7.85
CA ILE A 136 4.78 -17.75 -8.99
C ILE A 136 5.16 -16.27 -8.98
N ASN A 137 5.54 -15.74 -10.15
CA ASN A 137 5.97 -14.34 -10.30
C ASN A 137 4.91 -13.32 -9.84
N SER A 138 3.62 -13.59 -10.02
CA SER A 138 2.55 -12.71 -9.51
C SER A 138 2.59 -12.62 -7.99
N THR A 139 2.73 -13.75 -7.30
CA THR A 139 2.91 -13.80 -5.83
C THR A 139 4.16 -13.05 -5.39
N GLN A 140 5.28 -13.21 -6.09
CA GLN A 140 6.51 -12.50 -5.74
C GLN A 140 6.36 -10.97 -5.85
N ARG A 141 5.67 -10.49 -6.89
CA ARG A 141 5.38 -9.05 -7.05
C ARG A 141 4.48 -8.53 -5.95
N ASP A 142 3.45 -9.30 -5.59
CA ASP A 142 2.55 -8.99 -4.48
C ASP A 142 3.30 -8.92 -3.15
N TYR A 143 4.20 -9.86 -2.86
CA TYR A 143 5.04 -9.81 -1.65
C TYR A 143 5.97 -8.59 -1.61
N MET A 144 6.56 -8.19 -2.75
CA MET A 144 7.36 -6.98 -2.80
C MET A 144 6.53 -5.74 -2.47
N ALA A 145 5.32 -5.63 -3.03
CA ALA A 145 4.40 -4.55 -2.71
C ALA A 145 3.97 -4.59 -1.24
N GLY A 146 3.72 -5.78 -0.70
CA GLY A 146 3.35 -6.01 0.70
C GLY A 146 4.43 -5.58 1.68
N GLU A 147 5.71 -5.88 1.42
CA GLU A 147 6.81 -5.43 2.28
C GLU A 147 6.97 -3.90 2.28
N VAL A 148 6.83 -3.28 1.10
CA VAL A 148 6.83 -1.81 0.99
C VAL A 148 5.66 -1.21 1.79
N SER A 149 4.49 -1.83 1.71
CA SER A 149 3.29 -1.41 2.43
C SER A 149 3.43 -1.56 3.94
N LYS A 150 3.91 -2.71 4.45
CA LYS A 150 4.21 -2.95 5.88
C LYS A 150 5.16 -1.91 6.46
N ASP A 151 6.21 -1.59 5.71
CA ASP A 151 7.18 -0.58 6.10
C ASP A 151 6.58 0.83 6.12
N LEU A 152 5.81 1.21 5.09
CA LEU A 152 5.12 2.50 5.03
C LEU A 152 4.07 2.63 6.16
N SER A 153 3.32 1.56 6.41
CA SER A 153 2.32 1.45 7.47
C SER A 153 2.93 1.75 8.83
N ARG A 154 4.06 1.12 9.15
CA ARG A 154 4.77 1.34 10.43
C ARG A 154 5.41 2.73 10.55
N ARG A 155 6.01 3.25 9.47
CA ARG A 155 6.81 4.49 9.55
C ARG A 155 6.01 5.76 9.38
N ILE A 156 4.91 5.71 8.64
CA ILE A 156 4.22 6.92 8.16
C ILE A 156 2.71 6.88 8.39
N LEU A 157 2.05 5.74 8.15
CA LEU A 157 0.58 5.72 8.10
C LEU A 157 -0.07 5.51 9.48
N LEU A 158 0.50 4.65 10.31
CA LEU A 158 -0.07 4.32 11.61
C LEU A 158 0.48 5.21 12.74
N PRO A 159 -0.35 5.55 13.74
CA PRO A 159 0.13 6.17 14.96
C PRO A 159 1.15 5.28 15.69
N GLU A 160 2.16 5.89 16.28
CA GLU A 160 3.27 5.16 16.93
C GLU A 160 2.79 4.23 18.06
N GLU A 161 1.75 4.63 18.81
CA GLU A 161 1.16 3.80 19.86
C GLU A 161 0.56 2.49 19.33
N ILE A 162 -0.06 2.52 18.15
CA ILE A 162 -0.64 1.34 17.49
C ILE A 162 0.48 0.42 17.01
N VAL A 163 1.52 0.99 16.41
CA VAL A 163 2.70 0.22 15.96
C VAL A 163 3.37 -0.49 17.15
N ARG A 164 3.63 0.22 18.25
CA ARG A 164 4.22 -0.37 19.45
C ARG A 164 3.34 -1.47 20.05
N ALA A 165 2.03 -1.28 20.09
CA ALA A 165 1.10 -2.29 20.60
C ALA A 165 1.07 -3.54 19.71
N HIS A 166 1.17 -3.38 18.39
CA HIS A 166 1.27 -4.48 17.44
C HIS A 166 2.59 -5.26 17.58
N GLU A 167 3.72 -4.55 17.64
CA GLU A 167 5.05 -5.17 17.80
C GLU A 167 5.22 -5.87 19.16
N ALA A 168 4.57 -5.35 20.21
CA ALA A 168 4.54 -5.99 21.52
C ALA A 168 3.54 -7.17 21.62
N GLY A 169 2.78 -7.45 20.55
CA GLY A 169 1.77 -8.52 20.52
C GLY A 169 0.53 -8.24 21.39
N ILE A 170 0.33 -6.99 21.81
CA ILE A 170 -0.86 -6.56 22.59
C ILE A 170 -2.09 -6.52 21.69
N ILE A 171 -1.90 -6.07 20.46
CA ILE A 171 -2.90 -6.09 19.40
C ILE A 171 -2.31 -6.73 18.14
N HIS A 172 -3.17 -7.06 17.18
CA HIS A 172 -2.74 -7.45 15.85
C HIS A 172 -3.44 -6.55 14.83
N PHE A 173 -2.67 -5.72 14.13
CA PHE A 173 -3.18 -4.94 13.01
C PHE A 173 -3.15 -5.84 11.77
N HIS A 174 -4.33 -6.28 11.35
CA HIS A 174 -4.48 -7.15 10.19
C HIS A 174 -4.13 -6.45 8.88
N ASP A 175 -3.60 -7.22 7.93
CA ASP A 175 -3.43 -6.82 6.52
C ASP A 175 -2.60 -5.53 6.32
N SER A 176 -1.59 -5.33 7.17
CA SER A 176 -0.69 -4.17 7.10
C SER A 176 0.13 -4.08 5.79
N ASP A 177 0.24 -5.19 5.07
CA ASP A 177 0.77 -5.35 3.71
C ASP A 177 -0.16 -4.79 2.62
N TYR A 178 -1.43 -4.57 2.90
CA TYR A 178 -2.38 -3.95 1.96
C TYR A 178 -2.77 -2.51 2.33
N PHE A 179 -2.50 -2.10 3.58
CA PHE A 179 -2.98 -0.83 4.12
C PHE A 179 -2.52 0.42 3.33
N ALA A 180 -1.32 0.41 2.74
CA ALA A 180 -0.83 1.53 1.93
C ALA A 180 -1.65 1.78 0.67
N GLN A 181 -2.28 0.76 0.10
CA GLN A 181 -3.08 0.85 -1.13
C GLN A 181 -4.48 1.41 -0.88
N LYS A 182 -4.89 1.57 0.39
CA LYS A 182 -6.22 2.05 0.81
C LYS A 182 -7.36 1.17 0.27
N GLU A 183 -7.08 -0.11 0.12
CA GLU A 183 -8.08 -1.12 -0.17
C GLU A 183 -9.00 -1.32 1.05
N HIS A 184 -10.15 -1.92 0.80
CA HIS A 184 -11.05 -2.35 1.87
C HIS A 184 -10.91 -3.85 2.09
N ASN A 185 -11.48 -4.35 3.18
CA ASN A 185 -11.36 -5.77 3.56
C ASN A 185 -12.29 -6.66 2.71
N CYS A 186 -13.53 -6.83 3.17
CA CYS A 186 -14.49 -7.75 2.58
C CYS A 186 -15.75 -7.02 2.13
N ASP A 187 -16.46 -7.62 1.18
CA ASP A 187 -17.74 -7.13 0.72
C ASP A 187 -18.77 -8.26 0.42
N LEU A 188 -20.03 -7.83 0.30
CA LEU A 188 -21.09 -8.61 -0.31
C LEU A 188 -21.39 -7.99 -1.67
N ILE A 189 -20.96 -8.66 -2.73
CA ILE A 189 -21.11 -8.16 -4.09
C ILE A 189 -22.59 -8.04 -4.42
N ASN A 190 -23.02 -6.84 -4.81
CA ASN A 190 -24.38 -6.58 -5.29
C ASN A 190 -24.56 -7.10 -6.73
N LEU A 191 -24.44 -8.42 -6.88
CA LEU A 191 -24.49 -9.09 -8.17
C LEU A 191 -25.84 -8.93 -8.86
N GLU A 192 -26.93 -8.76 -8.10
CA GLU A 192 -28.25 -8.48 -8.68
C GLU A 192 -28.22 -7.19 -9.49
N ASP A 193 -27.81 -6.08 -8.88
CA ASP A 193 -27.77 -4.77 -9.54
C ASP A 193 -26.85 -4.80 -10.76
N MET A 194 -25.63 -5.30 -10.60
CA MET A 194 -24.63 -5.37 -11.67
C MET A 194 -25.10 -6.19 -12.88
N LEU A 195 -25.87 -7.26 -12.66
CA LEU A 195 -26.38 -8.09 -13.75
C LEU A 195 -27.70 -7.56 -14.33
N GLN A 196 -28.56 -6.92 -13.54
CA GLN A 196 -29.86 -6.41 -14.02
C GLN A 196 -29.73 -5.07 -14.74
N ASN A 197 -28.85 -4.19 -14.25
CA ASN A 197 -28.69 -2.83 -14.75
C ASN A 197 -27.43 -2.66 -15.62
N GLY A 198 -26.60 -3.70 -15.70
CA GLY A 198 -25.29 -3.65 -16.33
C GLY A 198 -24.22 -3.10 -15.38
N THR A 199 -22.96 -3.29 -15.75
CA THR A 199 -21.81 -2.84 -14.96
C THR A 199 -20.65 -2.46 -15.88
N VAL A 200 -19.71 -1.67 -15.39
CA VAL A 200 -18.47 -1.38 -16.11
C VAL A 200 -17.36 -2.30 -15.60
N ILE A 201 -16.70 -3.01 -16.51
CA ILE A 201 -15.54 -3.85 -16.23
C ILE A 201 -14.41 -3.37 -17.14
N SER A 202 -13.30 -2.92 -16.55
CA SER A 202 -12.13 -2.41 -17.30
C SER A 202 -12.52 -1.38 -18.37
N GLU A 203 -13.23 -0.33 -17.95
CA GLU A 203 -13.74 0.76 -18.81
C GLU A 203 -14.78 0.34 -19.87
N THR A 204 -15.17 -0.94 -19.90
CA THR A 204 -16.14 -1.46 -20.86
C THR A 204 -17.49 -1.67 -20.18
N LEU A 205 -18.55 -1.08 -20.74
CA LEU A 205 -19.92 -1.35 -20.30
C LEU A 205 -20.32 -2.77 -20.69
N ILE A 206 -20.66 -3.56 -19.69
CA ILE A 206 -21.28 -4.87 -19.81
C ILE A 206 -22.77 -4.69 -19.57
N GLU A 207 -23.56 -4.86 -20.63
CA GLU A 207 -25.01 -4.81 -20.55
C GLU A 207 -25.58 -6.06 -19.84
N LYS A 208 -26.87 -6.00 -19.51
CA LYS A 208 -27.62 -7.12 -18.95
C LYS A 208 -27.43 -8.40 -19.79
N PRO A 209 -27.01 -9.52 -19.19
CA PRO A 209 -26.83 -10.78 -19.91
C PRO A 209 -28.12 -11.30 -20.56
N HIS A 210 -27.98 -11.84 -21.77
CA HIS A 210 -29.09 -12.40 -22.56
C HIS A 210 -29.16 -13.94 -22.52
N SER A 211 -28.45 -14.56 -21.58
CA SER A 211 -28.53 -15.99 -21.28
C SER A 211 -27.97 -16.26 -19.87
N PHE A 212 -28.36 -17.39 -19.28
CA PHE A 212 -27.81 -17.88 -18.03
C PHE A 212 -26.29 -18.10 -18.14
N PHE A 213 -25.82 -18.70 -19.24
CA PHE A 213 -24.40 -18.92 -19.44
C PHE A 213 -23.59 -17.62 -19.53
N THR A 214 -24.11 -16.60 -20.22
CA THR A 214 -23.48 -15.27 -20.26
C THR A 214 -23.45 -14.65 -18.87
N ALA A 215 -24.53 -14.76 -18.08
CA ALA A 215 -24.56 -14.24 -16.72
C ALA A 215 -23.51 -14.90 -15.80
N CYS A 216 -23.30 -16.22 -15.93
CA CYS A 216 -22.23 -16.93 -15.25
C CYS A 216 -20.84 -16.38 -15.60
N ASN A 217 -20.55 -16.14 -16.88
CA ASN A 217 -19.27 -15.57 -17.32
C ASN A 217 -19.05 -14.13 -16.84
N VAL A 218 -20.09 -13.30 -16.84
CA VAL A 218 -19.98 -11.92 -16.33
C VAL A 218 -19.76 -11.95 -14.82
N THR A 219 -20.42 -12.87 -14.10
CA THR A 219 -20.23 -13.04 -12.64
C THR A 219 -18.78 -13.32 -12.29
N THR A 220 -18.12 -14.25 -12.98
CA THR A 220 -16.71 -14.58 -12.67
C THR A 220 -15.77 -13.42 -12.98
N GLN A 221 -16.05 -12.63 -14.02
CA GLN A 221 -15.30 -11.41 -14.31
C GLN A 221 -15.47 -10.36 -13.21
N ILE A 222 -16.71 -10.14 -12.74
CA ILE A 222 -16.98 -9.24 -11.60
C ILE A 222 -16.19 -9.69 -10.38
N VAL A 223 -16.29 -10.96 -10.01
CA VAL A 223 -15.64 -11.54 -8.83
C VAL A 223 -14.11 -11.42 -8.91
N ALA A 224 -13.50 -11.59 -10.10
CA ALA A 224 -12.07 -11.38 -10.28
C ALA A 224 -11.64 -9.92 -10.13
N GLN A 225 -12.46 -8.97 -10.62
CA GLN A 225 -12.18 -7.55 -10.47
C GLN A 225 -12.33 -7.08 -9.02
N VAL A 226 -13.37 -7.53 -8.31
CA VAL A 226 -13.58 -7.20 -6.90
C VAL A 226 -12.41 -7.74 -6.07
N ALA A 227 -12.01 -9.00 -6.28
CA ALA A 227 -10.84 -9.60 -5.62
C ALA A 227 -9.54 -8.79 -5.83
N SER A 228 -9.39 -8.12 -6.97
CA SER A 228 -8.18 -7.35 -7.29
C SER A 228 -8.15 -5.96 -6.65
N ASN A 229 -9.23 -5.55 -5.96
CA ASN A 229 -9.39 -4.22 -5.35
C ASN A 229 -9.70 -4.30 -3.84
N GLN A 230 -9.52 -5.46 -3.24
CA GLN A 230 -9.68 -5.71 -1.82
C GLN A 230 -8.72 -6.84 -1.38
N TYR A 231 -8.39 -6.88 -0.10
CA TYR A 231 -7.49 -7.90 0.46
C TYR A 231 -8.21 -9.01 1.22
N GLY A 232 -9.51 -8.84 1.45
CA GLY A 232 -10.35 -9.79 2.17
C GLY A 232 -11.17 -10.73 1.28
N GLY A 233 -12.06 -11.46 1.94
CA GLY A 233 -13.01 -12.34 1.29
C GLY A 233 -14.19 -11.59 0.65
N GLN A 234 -14.75 -12.19 -0.39
CA GLN A 234 -15.97 -11.74 -1.06
C GLN A 234 -17.05 -12.80 -0.96
N SER A 235 -18.31 -12.38 -1.00
CA SER A 235 -19.44 -13.28 -1.10
C SER A 235 -20.51 -12.75 -2.05
N PHE A 236 -21.15 -13.66 -2.77
CA PHE A 236 -22.28 -13.35 -3.64
C PHE A 236 -23.32 -14.48 -3.60
N SER A 237 -24.56 -14.17 -3.93
CA SER A 237 -25.64 -15.16 -3.99
C SER A 237 -25.88 -15.64 -5.42
N LEU A 238 -25.86 -16.96 -5.62
CA LEU A 238 -26.27 -17.58 -6.89
C LEU A 238 -27.75 -17.36 -7.20
N ALA A 239 -28.58 -16.96 -6.22
CA ALA A 239 -29.98 -16.63 -6.46
C ALA A 239 -30.14 -15.47 -7.47
N HIS A 240 -29.16 -14.56 -7.54
CA HIS A 240 -29.15 -13.44 -8.49
C HIS A 240 -29.00 -13.90 -9.97
N LEU A 241 -28.60 -15.16 -10.19
CA LEU A 241 -28.56 -15.77 -11.52
C LEU A 241 -29.89 -16.38 -11.96
N ALA A 242 -30.81 -16.65 -11.01
CA ALA A 242 -32.08 -17.30 -11.30
C ALA A 242 -32.93 -16.60 -12.38
N PRO A 243 -33.02 -15.25 -12.45
CA PRO A 243 -33.76 -14.56 -13.51
C PRO A 243 -33.27 -14.93 -14.92
N PHE A 244 -31.98 -15.22 -15.08
CA PHE A 244 -31.39 -15.56 -16.38
C PHE A 244 -31.72 -16.98 -16.85
N VAL A 245 -32.16 -17.86 -15.94
CA VAL A 245 -32.69 -19.19 -16.31
C VAL A 245 -33.93 -19.06 -17.19
N ASP A 246 -34.85 -18.16 -16.84
CA ASP A 246 -36.07 -17.96 -17.64
C ASP A 246 -35.79 -17.25 -18.98
N ILE A 247 -34.82 -16.32 -18.99
CA ILE A 247 -34.32 -15.70 -20.23
C ILE A 247 -33.78 -16.78 -21.18
N SER A 248 -32.92 -17.66 -20.66
CA SER A 248 -32.41 -18.81 -21.41
C SER A 248 -33.52 -19.75 -21.87
N ARG A 249 -34.47 -20.10 -21.00
CA ARG A 249 -35.61 -20.95 -21.36
C ARG A 249 -36.38 -20.40 -22.56
N LYS A 250 -36.73 -19.11 -22.53
CA LYS A 250 -37.44 -18.42 -23.62
C LYS A 250 -36.63 -18.40 -24.91
N LYS A 251 -35.33 -18.10 -24.83
CA LYS A 251 -34.41 -18.11 -25.97
C LYS A 251 -34.30 -19.50 -26.60
N ILE A 252 -34.02 -20.53 -25.79
CA ILE A 252 -33.90 -21.92 -26.24
C ILE A 252 -35.20 -22.38 -26.87
N ARG A 253 -36.35 -22.10 -26.24
CA ARG A 253 -37.65 -22.48 -26.78
C ARG A 253 -37.86 -21.91 -28.19
N LYS A 254 -37.56 -20.63 -28.38
CA LYS A 254 -37.67 -19.96 -29.68
C LYS A 254 -36.80 -20.65 -30.74
N LEU A 255 -35.54 -20.96 -30.40
CA LEU A 255 -34.62 -21.66 -31.29
C LEU A 255 -35.12 -23.06 -31.65
N VAL A 256 -35.65 -23.83 -30.68
CA VAL A 256 -36.23 -25.15 -30.93
C VAL A 256 -37.44 -25.07 -31.87
N GLU A 257 -38.30 -24.07 -31.69
CA GLU A 257 -39.45 -23.84 -32.58
C GLU A 257 -39.03 -23.47 -34.00
N GLU A 258 -37.99 -22.65 -34.15
CA GLU A 258 -37.40 -22.28 -35.45
C GLU A 258 -36.75 -23.48 -36.14
N GLU A 259 -35.92 -24.26 -35.42
CA GLU A 259 -35.29 -25.49 -35.91
C GLU A 259 -36.35 -26.46 -36.44
N ARG A 260 -37.40 -26.74 -35.67
CA ARG A 260 -38.45 -27.66 -36.08
C ARG A 260 -39.23 -27.20 -37.30
N LYS A 261 -39.59 -25.92 -37.36
CA LYS A 261 -40.23 -25.33 -38.54
C LYS A 261 -39.35 -25.51 -39.78
N SER A 262 -38.04 -25.28 -39.65
CA SER A 262 -37.10 -25.43 -40.76
C SER A 262 -36.94 -26.87 -41.25
N CYS A 263 -37.03 -27.84 -40.34
CA CYS A 263 -36.94 -29.28 -40.64
C CYS A 263 -38.27 -29.91 -41.04
N GLY A 264 -39.40 -29.19 -40.97
CA GLY A 264 -40.74 -29.74 -41.18
C GLY A 264 -41.18 -30.72 -40.09
N GLU A 265 -40.63 -30.61 -38.88
CA GLU A 265 -40.96 -31.48 -37.74
C GLU A 265 -42.24 -31.05 -37.01
N SER A 266 -42.76 -31.94 -36.16
CA SER A 266 -43.94 -31.68 -35.34
C SER A 266 -43.77 -30.50 -34.37
N MET A 267 -44.72 -29.57 -34.42
CA MET A 267 -44.84 -28.42 -33.51
C MET A 267 -45.59 -28.76 -32.20
N ASP A 268 -45.61 -30.03 -31.81
CA ASP A 268 -46.22 -30.47 -30.55
C ASP A 268 -45.58 -29.74 -29.34
N PRO A 269 -46.37 -28.98 -28.54
CA PRO A 269 -45.89 -28.26 -27.37
C PRO A 269 -45.17 -29.14 -26.34
N ALA A 270 -45.58 -30.40 -26.18
CA ALA A 270 -44.97 -31.32 -25.22
C ALA A 270 -43.54 -31.69 -25.65
N ILE A 271 -43.34 -31.96 -26.94
CA ILE A 271 -42.01 -32.29 -27.47
C ILE A 271 -41.12 -31.04 -27.47
N ILE A 272 -41.66 -29.84 -27.76
CA ILE A 272 -40.91 -28.57 -27.67
C ILE A 272 -40.45 -28.34 -26.22
N SER A 273 -41.37 -28.49 -25.26
CA SER A 273 -41.05 -28.30 -23.84
C SER A 273 -39.98 -29.27 -23.37
N LYS A 274 -40.09 -30.55 -23.74
CA LYS A 274 -39.11 -31.58 -23.37
C LYS A 274 -37.70 -31.28 -23.89
N VAL A 275 -37.59 -30.85 -25.15
CA VAL A 275 -36.28 -30.49 -25.73
C VAL A 275 -35.74 -29.21 -25.12
N THR A 276 -36.60 -28.21 -24.89
CA THR A 276 -36.23 -26.94 -24.26
C THR A 276 -35.66 -27.16 -22.86
N GLU A 277 -36.36 -27.88 -21.99
CA GLU A 277 -35.92 -28.12 -20.61
C GLU A 277 -34.65 -28.97 -20.56
N ARG A 278 -34.48 -29.93 -21.49
CA ARG A 278 -33.22 -30.69 -21.60
C ARG A 278 -32.05 -29.77 -21.93
N ARG A 279 -32.16 -28.95 -22.97
CA ARG A 279 -31.10 -28.02 -23.38
C ARG A 279 -30.83 -26.96 -22.30
N LEU A 280 -31.88 -26.48 -21.62
CA LEU A 280 -31.76 -25.56 -20.49
C LEU A 280 -30.98 -26.18 -19.33
N ALA A 281 -31.28 -27.42 -18.96
CA ALA A 281 -30.55 -28.13 -17.90
C ALA A 281 -29.07 -28.34 -18.25
N GLU A 282 -28.76 -28.58 -19.54
CA GLU A 282 -27.38 -28.65 -20.03
C GLU A 282 -26.67 -27.28 -19.92
N GLU A 283 -27.31 -26.18 -20.33
CA GLU A 283 -26.76 -24.82 -20.19
C GLU A 283 -26.51 -24.45 -18.72
N ILE A 284 -27.45 -24.75 -17.83
CA ILE A 284 -27.29 -24.49 -16.39
C ILE A 284 -26.08 -25.25 -15.84
N ARG A 285 -25.96 -26.54 -16.18
CA ARG A 285 -24.82 -27.35 -15.74
C ARG A 285 -23.50 -26.76 -16.23
N SER A 286 -23.42 -26.37 -17.50
CA SER A 286 -22.23 -25.73 -18.08
C SER A 286 -21.92 -24.39 -17.42
N GLY A 287 -22.92 -23.54 -17.17
CA GLY A 287 -22.71 -22.23 -16.54
C GLY A 287 -22.19 -22.34 -15.11
N ILE A 288 -22.78 -23.23 -14.30
CA ILE A 288 -22.30 -23.47 -12.92
C ILE A 288 -20.90 -24.08 -12.92
N GLN A 289 -20.64 -25.04 -13.82
CA GLN A 289 -19.32 -25.63 -13.97
C GLN A 289 -18.27 -24.57 -14.35
N THR A 290 -18.61 -23.62 -15.24
CA THR A 290 -17.74 -22.49 -15.58
C THR A 290 -17.39 -21.65 -14.37
N ILE A 291 -18.38 -21.28 -13.53
CA ILE A 291 -18.12 -20.55 -12.29
C ILE A 291 -17.15 -21.34 -11.40
N GLN A 292 -17.42 -22.63 -11.18
CA GLN A 292 -16.58 -23.47 -10.32
C GLN A 292 -15.13 -23.54 -10.79
N TYR A 293 -14.88 -23.75 -12.08
CA TYR A 293 -13.52 -23.80 -12.59
C TYR A 293 -12.84 -22.43 -12.53
N GLN A 294 -13.51 -21.39 -13.01
CA GLN A 294 -12.91 -20.06 -13.09
C GLN A 294 -12.57 -19.50 -11.71
N LEU A 295 -13.39 -19.71 -10.69
CA LEU A 295 -13.06 -19.27 -9.33
C LEU A 295 -11.81 -19.95 -8.74
N ILE A 296 -11.41 -21.10 -9.25
CA ILE A 296 -10.23 -21.85 -8.78
C ILE A 296 -8.99 -21.53 -9.62
N THR A 297 -9.17 -21.11 -10.87
CA THR A 297 -8.08 -20.96 -11.85
C THR A 297 -7.77 -19.53 -12.28
N LEU A 298 -8.60 -18.55 -11.91
CA LEU A 298 -8.39 -17.13 -12.23
C LEU A 298 -7.28 -16.48 -11.40
#